data_AF-A0A174BXT3-F1
#
_entry.id   AF-A0A174BXT3-F1
#
_cell.length_a   1.000
_cell.length_b   1.000
_cell.length_c   1.000
_cell.angle_alpha   90.00
_cell.angle_beta   90.00
_cell.angle_gamma   90.00
#
_symmetry.space_group_name_H-M   'P 1'
#
loop_
_entity.id
_entity.type
_entity.pdbx_description
1 polymer ?
#
loop_
_entity_poly.entity_id
_entity_poly.type
_entity_poly.pdbx_seq_one_letter_code
_entity_poly.pdbx_strand_id
1 'polypeptide(L)'
;MALTRGGVTTPFQYDNAGNLLRDDKARYSYDAFNRTVKVETFDGSIQVNHYDAEGLRHEMEENGRLVRFIFHKGEAVAEQEENSNVVRLIRGSELIARSGDSESARTYYHYASDEMGSTTHIVDESGNVQNRYAYDAWGKIEVKEEAVPNRFTYYGQQIDPITQQYYLRTRFYNPVIGRFTQEDTYRSDGLNLYTYCANNPVFYVDPSGYVAQNFAPKIMLNSLEWILA
;
A
#
# COMPACT_ATOMS: atom_id res chain seq x y z
N MET A 1 -12.69 20.45 -1.68
CA MET A 1 -12.10 20.40 -0.31
C MET A 1 -10.69 21.02 -0.40
N ALA A 2 -10.10 21.56 0.67
CA ALA A 2 -8.73 22.09 0.63
C ALA A 2 -7.98 21.79 1.94
N LEU A 3 -6.66 21.58 1.85
CA LEU A 3 -5.77 21.44 3.01
C LEU A 3 -4.93 22.70 3.15
N THR A 4 -4.92 23.30 4.34
CA THR A 4 -4.01 24.42 4.64
C THR A 4 -2.91 23.94 5.59
N ARG A 5 -1.64 24.04 5.18
CA ARG A 5 -0.48 23.71 6.01
C ARG A 5 0.59 24.77 5.85
N GLY A 6 1.06 25.34 6.96
CA GLY A 6 2.10 26.38 6.93
C GLY A 6 1.71 27.62 6.12
N GLY A 7 0.41 27.95 6.03
CA GLY A 7 -0.10 29.09 5.26
C GLY A 7 -0.33 28.82 3.76
N VAL A 8 -0.02 27.61 3.27
CA VAL A 8 -0.30 27.20 1.88
C VAL A 8 -1.59 26.39 1.84
N THR A 9 -2.52 26.79 0.97
CA THR A 9 -3.80 26.09 0.76
C THR A 9 -3.77 25.29 -0.55
N THR A 10 -3.79 23.97 -0.42
CA THR A 10 -3.89 23.03 -1.54
C THR A 10 -5.35 22.66 -1.79
N PRO A 11 -5.94 22.98 -2.95
CA PRO A 11 -7.27 22.52 -3.31
C PRO A 11 -7.26 21.07 -3.81
N PHE A 12 -8.24 20.29 -3.36
CA PHE A 12 -8.58 18.96 -3.86
C PHE A 12 -9.87 19.03 -4.66
N GLN A 13 -9.85 18.44 -5.85
CA GLN A 13 -11.00 18.33 -6.74
C GLN A 13 -11.45 16.87 -6.81
N TYR A 14 -12.75 16.65 -6.78
CA TYR A 14 -13.35 15.32 -6.81
C TYR A 14 -14.40 15.26 -7.91
N ASP A 15 -14.65 14.07 -8.44
CA ASP A 15 -15.82 13.82 -9.28
C ASP A 15 -17.10 13.66 -8.43
N ASN A 16 -18.24 13.48 -9.10
CA ASN A 16 -19.53 13.28 -8.43
C ASN A 16 -19.65 11.93 -7.70
N ALA A 17 -18.75 10.99 -7.97
CA ALA A 17 -18.67 9.70 -7.28
C ALA A 17 -17.70 9.74 -6.08
N GLY A 18 -17.10 10.89 -5.81
CA GLY A 18 -16.21 11.09 -4.67
C GLY A 18 -14.77 10.61 -4.91
N ASN A 19 -14.35 10.41 -6.17
CA ASN A 19 -12.97 10.08 -6.51
C ASN A 19 -12.12 11.34 -6.64
N LEU A 20 -10.92 11.34 -6.06
CA LEU A 20 -9.97 12.46 -6.14
C LEU A 20 -9.49 12.67 -7.58
N LEU A 21 -9.90 13.73 -8.27
CA LEU A 21 -9.45 14.05 -9.63
C LEU A 21 -8.11 14.80 -9.66
N ARG A 22 -7.83 15.62 -8.64
CA ARG A 22 -6.65 16.49 -8.61
C ARG A 22 -6.30 16.93 -7.19
N ASP A 23 -5.01 16.89 -6.87
CA ASP A 23 -4.41 17.54 -5.69
C ASP A 23 -3.30 18.52 -6.10
N ASP A 24 -2.36 18.85 -5.19
CA ASP A 24 -1.19 19.69 -5.47
C ASP A 24 -0.07 18.98 -6.24
N LYS A 25 -0.13 17.66 -6.38
CA LYS A 25 0.94 16.85 -6.99
C LYS A 25 0.54 16.24 -8.32
N ALA A 26 -0.72 15.83 -8.47
CA ALA A 26 -1.13 14.98 -9.59
C ALA A 26 -2.58 15.17 -10.01
N ARG A 27 -2.86 14.64 -11.20
CA ARG A 27 -4.20 14.36 -11.74
C ARG A 27 -4.43 12.86 -11.72
N TYR A 28 -5.67 12.46 -11.49
CA TYR A 28 -6.04 11.05 -11.38
C TYR A 28 -7.23 10.77 -12.30
N SER A 29 -7.23 9.56 -12.87
CA SER A 29 -8.31 9.05 -13.72
C SER A 29 -8.80 7.71 -13.18
N TYR A 30 -10.08 7.46 -13.35
CA TYR A 30 -10.78 6.29 -12.78
C TYR A 30 -11.55 5.54 -13.86
N ASP A 31 -11.70 4.24 -13.68
CA ASP A 31 -12.64 3.44 -14.47
C ASP A 31 -14.07 3.53 -13.93
N ALA A 32 -15.01 2.89 -14.62
CA ALA A 32 -16.42 2.85 -14.23
C ALA A 32 -16.69 2.12 -12.89
N PHE A 33 -15.69 1.45 -12.33
CA PHE A 33 -15.76 0.78 -11.03
C PHE A 33 -15.10 1.61 -9.92
N ASN A 34 -14.80 2.90 -10.16
CA ASN A 34 -14.12 3.81 -9.24
C ASN A 34 -12.69 3.37 -8.88
N ARG A 35 -12.02 2.59 -9.74
CA ARG A 35 -10.63 2.18 -9.53
C ARG A 35 -9.69 3.14 -10.27
N THR A 36 -8.63 3.59 -9.61
CA THR A 36 -7.66 4.53 -10.18
C THR A 36 -6.88 3.85 -11.31
N VAL A 37 -7.12 4.22 -12.56
CA VAL A 37 -6.43 3.62 -13.73
C VAL A 37 -5.20 4.40 -14.18
N LYS A 38 -5.12 5.70 -13.87
CA LYS A 38 -3.99 6.54 -14.25
C LYS A 38 -3.74 7.65 -13.23
N VAL A 39 -2.47 7.93 -12.96
CA VAL A 39 -2.02 9.11 -12.22
C VAL A 39 -0.95 9.83 -13.03
N GLU A 40 -1.08 11.14 -13.16
CA GLU A 40 -0.13 12.00 -13.87
C GLU A 40 0.32 13.11 -12.94
N THR A 41 1.57 13.05 -12.47
CA THR A 41 2.13 14.07 -11.60
C THR A 41 2.51 15.31 -12.41
N PHE A 42 2.49 16.48 -11.76
CA PHE A 42 2.86 17.74 -12.42
C PHE A 42 4.36 17.83 -12.77
N ASP A 43 5.19 16.98 -12.18
CA ASP A 43 6.61 16.81 -12.55
C ASP A 43 6.82 15.87 -13.75
N GLY A 44 5.75 15.31 -14.32
CA GLY A 44 5.76 14.54 -15.56
C GLY A 44 5.83 13.02 -15.38
N SER A 45 5.83 12.51 -14.15
CA SER A 45 5.74 11.07 -13.90
C SER A 45 4.32 10.55 -14.17
N ILE A 46 4.24 9.33 -14.70
CA ILE A 46 2.98 8.67 -15.04
C ILE A 46 2.94 7.30 -14.39
N GLN A 47 1.84 7.04 -13.70
CA GLN A 47 1.47 5.72 -13.22
C GLN A 47 0.23 5.24 -13.97
N VAL A 48 0.24 3.99 -14.45
CA VAL A 48 -0.94 3.31 -15.02
C VAL A 48 -1.20 2.06 -14.21
N ASN A 49 -2.47 1.76 -13.90
CA ASN A 49 -2.84 0.58 -13.13
C ASN A 49 -3.80 -0.31 -13.96
N HIS A 50 -3.59 -1.62 -13.92
CA HIS A 50 -4.46 -2.61 -14.52
C HIS A 50 -4.94 -3.59 -13.46
N TYR A 51 -6.23 -3.89 -13.52
CA TYR A 51 -6.93 -4.69 -12.52
C TYR A 51 -7.44 -5.99 -13.14
N ASP A 52 -7.35 -7.08 -12.38
CA ASP A 52 -7.94 -8.37 -12.74
C ASP A 52 -9.47 -8.40 -12.51
N ALA A 53 -10.06 -9.58 -12.75
CA ALA A 53 -11.50 -9.80 -12.61
C ALA A 53 -11.96 -9.75 -11.14
N GLU A 54 -11.06 -10.03 -10.21
CA GLU A 54 -11.26 -9.92 -8.76
C GLU A 54 -11.09 -8.49 -8.24
N GLY A 55 -10.65 -7.57 -9.11
CA GLY A 55 -10.45 -6.15 -8.78
C GLY A 55 -9.11 -5.85 -8.12
N LEU A 56 -8.17 -6.78 -8.11
CA LEU A 56 -6.81 -6.59 -7.61
C LEU A 56 -5.92 -6.03 -8.72
N ARG A 57 -5.01 -5.13 -8.36
CA ARG A 57 -4.06 -4.50 -9.29
C ARG A 57 -2.96 -5.48 -9.64
N HIS A 58 -3.21 -6.35 -10.61
CA HIS A 58 -2.25 -7.37 -11.05
C HIS A 58 -1.06 -6.79 -11.84
N GLU A 59 -1.19 -5.57 -12.36
CA GLU A 59 -0.14 -4.90 -13.13
C GLU A 59 -0.19 -3.38 -12.90
N MET A 60 0.98 -2.75 -12.95
CA MET A 60 1.11 -1.30 -13.02
C MET A 60 2.29 -0.91 -13.90
N GLU A 61 2.23 0.28 -14.47
CA GLU A 61 3.36 0.89 -15.18
C GLU A 61 3.84 2.12 -14.42
N GLU A 62 5.15 2.27 -14.32
CA GLU A 62 5.84 3.42 -13.74
C GLU A 62 6.69 4.08 -14.83
N ASN A 63 6.24 5.20 -15.37
CA ASN A 63 6.88 5.86 -16.51
C ASN A 63 7.10 4.88 -17.68
N GLY A 64 6.13 4.01 -17.93
CA GLY A 64 6.17 2.96 -18.96
C GLY A 64 6.88 1.67 -18.56
N ARG A 65 7.53 1.61 -17.38
CA ARG A 65 8.15 0.38 -16.88
C ARG A 65 7.12 -0.49 -16.18
N LEU A 66 6.88 -1.68 -16.72
CA LEU A 66 5.85 -2.59 -16.22
C LEU A 66 6.29 -3.31 -14.94
N VAL A 67 5.33 -3.49 -14.02
CA VAL A 67 5.46 -4.31 -12.80
C VAL A 67 4.22 -5.18 -12.68
N ARG A 68 4.44 -6.49 -12.49
CA ARG A 68 3.37 -7.48 -12.34
C ARG A 68 3.31 -8.01 -10.92
N PHE A 69 2.11 -8.37 -10.47
CA PHE A 69 1.86 -8.92 -9.14
C PHE A 69 1.00 -10.19 -9.25
N ILE A 70 1.33 -11.17 -8.42
CA ILE A 70 0.47 -12.34 -8.18
C ILE A 70 -0.08 -12.23 -6.77
N PHE A 71 -1.40 -12.33 -6.63
CA PHE A 71 -2.07 -12.27 -5.34
C PHE A 71 -2.54 -13.64 -4.86
N HIS A 72 -2.49 -13.85 -3.54
CA HIS A 72 -3.15 -14.95 -2.86
C HIS A 72 -3.96 -14.39 -1.70
N LYS A 73 -5.28 -14.63 -1.69
CA LYS A 73 -6.21 -14.10 -0.66
C LYS A 73 -6.08 -12.58 -0.46
N GLY A 74 -5.90 -11.84 -1.55
CA GLY A 74 -5.75 -10.39 -1.53
C GLY A 74 -4.37 -9.86 -1.13
N GLU A 75 -3.40 -10.73 -0.78
CA GLU A 75 -2.01 -10.34 -0.49
C GLU A 75 -1.09 -10.64 -1.67
N ALA A 76 -0.18 -9.72 -2.02
CA ALA A 76 0.81 -9.98 -3.06
C ALA A 76 1.82 -11.04 -2.59
N VAL A 77 1.96 -12.13 -3.34
CA VAL A 77 2.90 -13.24 -3.06
C VAL A 77 4.06 -13.31 -4.05
N ALA A 78 3.96 -12.59 -5.17
CA ALA A 78 5.07 -12.37 -6.07
C ALA A 78 4.97 -11.00 -6.73
N GLU A 79 6.12 -10.42 -7.05
CA GLU A 79 6.25 -9.25 -7.92
C GLU A 79 7.31 -9.51 -9.01
N GLN A 80 7.13 -8.90 -10.16
CA GLN A 80 8.12 -8.94 -11.24
C GLN A 80 8.16 -7.60 -11.96
N GLU A 81 9.29 -6.91 -11.89
CA GLU A 81 9.55 -5.76 -12.75
C GLU A 81 9.93 -6.22 -14.16
N GLU A 82 9.71 -5.36 -15.14
CA GLU A 82 10.05 -5.61 -16.54
C GLU A 82 11.52 -6.07 -16.67
N ASN A 83 11.74 -7.14 -17.44
CA ASN A 83 13.05 -7.74 -17.68
C ASN A 83 13.83 -8.12 -16.39
N SER A 84 13.13 -8.35 -15.28
CA SER A 84 13.72 -8.73 -14.00
C SER A 84 13.26 -10.12 -13.55
N ASN A 85 14.02 -10.71 -12.61
CA ASN A 85 13.66 -11.97 -11.98
C ASN A 85 12.39 -11.81 -11.14
N VAL A 86 11.64 -12.90 -11.01
CA VAL A 86 10.49 -12.94 -10.10
C VAL A 86 10.99 -12.83 -8.66
N VAL A 87 10.41 -11.90 -7.90
CA VAL A 87 10.60 -11.79 -6.46
C VAL A 87 9.41 -12.49 -5.80
N ARG A 88 9.69 -13.51 -4.99
CA ARG A 88 8.66 -14.21 -4.20
C ARG A 88 8.62 -13.63 -2.79
N LEU A 89 7.41 -13.35 -2.32
CA LEU A 89 7.14 -12.76 -1.01
C LEU A 89 6.62 -13.86 -0.08
N ILE A 90 7.31 -14.07 1.04
CA ILE A 90 6.95 -15.06 2.06
C ILE A 90 6.20 -14.32 3.15
N ARG A 91 4.91 -14.62 3.29
CA ARG A 91 3.99 -13.99 4.24
C ARG A 91 3.46 -14.99 5.25
N GLY A 92 3.39 -14.56 6.51
CA GLY A 92 2.64 -15.21 7.58
C GLY A 92 1.52 -14.28 8.04
N SER A 93 1.53 -13.89 9.32
CA SER A 93 0.71 -12.77 9.79
C SER A 93 1.18 -11.42 9.21
N GLU A 94 2.46 -11.35 8.86
CA GLU A 94 3.18 -10.21 8.30
C GLU A 94 4.06 -10.64 7.12
N LEU A 95 4.77 -9.71 6.50
CA LEU A 95 5.79 -10.01 5.50
C LEU A 95 7.08 -10.44 6.22
N ILE A 96 7.53 -11.67 5.96
CA ILE A 96 8.64 -12.29 6.70
C ILE A 96 9.94 -12.23 5.91
N ALA A 97 9.86 -12.55 4.62
CA ALA A 97 11.03 -12.61 3.76
C ALA A 97 10.65 -12.40 2.31
N ARG A 98 11.66 -12.13 1.49
CA ARG A 98 11.56 -12.27 0.04
C ARG A 98 12.74 -13.05 -0.51
N SER A 99 12.54 -13.71 -1.65
CA SER A 99 13.61 -14.33 -2.40
C SER A 99 13.62 -13.85 -3.84
N GLY A 100 14.80 -13.46 -4.33
CA GLY A 100 15.04 -13.26 -5.76
C GLY A 100 15.31 -14.61 -6.43
N ASP A 101 14.73 -14.82 -7.62
CA ASP A 101 14.96 -16.02 -8.43
C ASP A 101 16.13 -15.80 -9.39
N SER A 102 17.37 -15.94 -8.92
CA SER A 102 18.49 -16.14 -9.84
C SER A 102 18.80 -17.62 -9.92
N GLU A 103 18.90 -18.19 -11.13
CA GLU A 103 19.14 -19.62 -11.36
C GLU A 103 20.42 -20.16 -10.70
N SER A 104 21.36 -19.27 -10.32
CA SER A 104 22.66 -19.62 -9.75
C SER A 104 22.79 -19.42 -8.24
N ALA A 105 21.96 -18.56 -7.63
CA ALA A 105 21.95 -18.35 -6.18
C ALA A 105 20.63 -17.71 -5.71
N ARG A 106 19.94 -18.36 -4.77
CA ARG A 106 18.72 -17.82 -4.17
C ARG A 106 19.12 -16.85 -3.05
N THR A 107 19.04 -15.55 -3.30
CA THR A 107 19.29 -14.54 -2.25
C THR A 107 18.01 -14.32 -1.46
N TYR A 108 18.08 -14.50 -0.14
CA TYR A 108 17.01 -14.15 0.78
C TYR A 108 17.26 -12.80 1.42
N TYR A 109 16.18 -12.02 1.53
CA TYR A 109 16.14 -10.86 2.40
C TYR A 109 15.04 -11.07 3.45
N HIS A 110 15.36 -10.77 4.70
CA HIS A 110 14.43 -10.91 5.82
C HIS A 110 13.89 -9.56 6.22
N TYR A 111 12.57 -9.50 6.43
CA TYR A 111 11.88 -8.30 6.87
C TYR A 111 11.80 -8.31 8.40
N ALA A 112 12.11 -7.17 9.00
CA ALA A 112 11.78 -6.88 10.39
C ALA A 112 10.68 -5.82 10.40
N SER A 113 9.66 -6.03 11.23
CA SER A 113 8.51 -5.13 11.33
C SER A 113 8.34 -4.55 12.73
N ASP A 114 7.58 -3.46 12.83
CA ASP A 114 7.02 -3.01 14.12
C ASP A 114 5.87 -3.92 14.57
N GLU A 115 5.32 -3.66 15.76
CA GLU A 115 4.23 -4.48 16.32
C GLU A 115 2.99 -4.57 15.43
N MET A 116 2.77 -3.58 14.56
CA MET A 116 1.63 -3.52 13.65
C MET A 116 1.93 -4.12 12.26
N GLY A 117 3.16 -4.60 12.03
CA GLY A 117 3.59 -5.20 10.77
C GLY A 117 4.13 -4.19 9.74
N SER A 118 4.45 -2.95 10.13
CA SER A 118 5.16 -2.02 9.23
C SER A 118 6.62 -2.42 9.13
N THR A 119 7.13 -2.56 7.91
CA THR A 119 8.54 -2.89 7.68
C THR A 119 9.45 -1.79 8.23
N THR A 120 10.31 -2.10 9.20
CA THR A 120 11.30 -1.18 9.75
C THR A 120 12.68 -1.42 9.14
N HIS A 121 13.04 -2.67 8.87
CA HIS A 121 14.33 -3.04 8.29
C HIS A 121 14.18 -4.19 7.30
N ILE A 122 15.11 -4.24 6.35
CA ILE A 122 15.35 -5.41 5.52
C ILE A 122 16.81 -5.79 5.68
N VAL A 123 17.09 -7.05 6.02
CA VAL A 123 18.45 -7.56 6.20
C VAL A 123 18.77 -8.66 5.18
N ASP A 124 20.03 -8.79 4.83
CA ASP A 124 20.52 -9.92 4.03
C ASP A 124 20.73 -11.19 4.89
N GLU A 125 21.17 -12.28 4.26
CA GLU A 125 21.43 -13.56 4.94
C GLU A 125 22.56 -13.48 5.98
N SER A 126 23.43 -12.49 5.90
CA SER A 126 24.49 -12.23 6.88
C SER A 126 24.02 -11.32 8.03
N GLY A 127 22.78 -10.85 7.98
CA GLY A 127 22.20 -9.93 8.96
C GLY A 127 22.60 -8.47 8.76
N ASN A 128 23.23 -8.10 7.64
CA ASN A 128 23.52 -6.69 7.37
C ASN A 128 22.24 -5.96 6.97
N VAL A 129 22.05 -4.75 7.51
CA VAL A 129 20.92 -3.89 7.15
C VAL A 129 21.09 -3.38 5.72
N GLN A 130 20.12 -3.72 4.87
CA GLN A 130 20.05 -3.29 3.47
C GLN A 130 19.09 -2.11 3.33
N ASN A 131 17.94 -2.17 4.02
CA ASN A 131 16.99 -1.06 4.05
C ASN A 131 16.60 -0.70 5.48
N ARG A 132 16.24 0.56 5.69
CA ARG A 132 15.70 1.10 6.94
C ARG A 132 14.58 2.10 6.66
N TYR A 133 13.49 1.97 7.41
CA TYR A 133 12.34 2.85 7.35
C TYR A 133 11.89 3.32 8.72
N ALA A 134 11.40 4.54 8.78
CA ALA A 134 10.64 5.07 9.92
C ALA A 134 9.43 5.84 9.41
N TYR A 135 8.34 5.80 10.17
CA TYR A 135 7.05 6.36 9.78
C TYR A 135 6.53 7.31 10.86
N ASP A 136 5.71 8.29 10.48
CA ASP A 136 4.80 8.92 11.42
C ASP A 136 3.59 8.02 11.72
N ALA A 137 2.71 8.47 12.62
CA ALA A 137 1.52 7.73 13.02
C ALA A 137 0.52 7.46 11.87
N TRP A 138 0.63 8.18 10.75
CA TRP A 138 -0.25 8.03 9.59
C TRP A 138 0.43 7.24 8.46
N GLY A 139 1.61 6.68 8.71
CA GLY A 139 2.36 5.91 7.71
C GLY A 139 3.13 6.77 6.72
N LYS A 140 3.28 8.08 6.95
CA LYS A 140 4.18 8.89 6.14
C LYS A 140 5.61 8.48 6.47
N ILE A 141 6.38 8.11 5.45
CA ILE A 141 7.79 7.74 5.62
C ILE A 141 8.61 8.99 5.97
N GLU A 142 9.21 8.98 7.17
CA GLU A 142 10.12 10.02 7.69
C GLU A 142 11.59 9.67 7.46
N VAL A 143 11.91 8.38 7.42
CA VAL A 143 13.26 7.88 7.07
C VAL A 143 13.11 6.82 6.00
N LYS A 144 13.89 6.94 4.92
CA LYS A 144 13.95 5.98 3.83
C LYS A 144 15.39 5.78 3.38
N GLU A 145 15.97 4.66 3.76
CA GLU A 145 17.30 4.22 3.31
C GLU A 145 17.10 2.88 2.58
N GLU A 146 17.42 2.81 1.29
CA GLU A 146 17.24 1.61 0.47
C GLU A 146 18.49 1.27 -0.33
N ALA A 147 19.13 0.15 0.00
CA ALA A 147 20.13 -0.48 -0.86
C ALA A 147 19.48 -1.44 -1.86
N VAL A 148 18.32 -2.00 -1.52
CA VAL A 148 17.55 -2.91 -2.37
C VAL A 148 16.15 -2.36 -2.61
N PRO A 149 15.60 -2.40 -3.84
CA PRO A 149 14.24 -1.88 -4.11
C PRO A 149 13.20 -2.60 -3.25
N ASN A 150 12.18 -1.91 -2.74
CA ASN A 150 11.10 -2.53 -1.95
C ASN A 150 9.81 -1.73 -2.06
N ARG A 151 8.67 -2.44 -2.19
CA ARG A 151 7.34 -1.84 -2.31
C ARG A 151 6.48 -2.03 -1.06
N PHE A 152 6.86 -2.89 -0.13
CA PHE A 152 6.01 -3.21 1.03
C PHE A 152 6.58 -2.52 2.27
N THR A 153 5.83 -1.56 2.81
CA THR A 153 6.31 -0.67 3.89
C THR A 153 5.34 -0.64 5.06
N TYR A 154 4.60 0.44 5.27
CA TYR A 154 3.65 0.62 6.37
C TYR A 154 2.59 -0.50 6.38
N TYR A 155 2.42 -1.17 7.53
CA TYR A 155 1.57 -2.35 7.71
C TYR A 155 1.71 -3.43 6.62
N GLY A 156 2.90 -3.57 6.03
CA GLY A 156 3.18 -4.51 4.95
C GLY A 156 2.43 -4.20 3.65
N GLN A 157 1.89 -2.99 3.52
CA GLN A 157 1.10 -2.51 2.39
C GLN A 157 1.99 -2.01 1.26
N GLN A 158 1.50 -2.17 0.04
CA GLN A 158 2.21 -1.72 -1.15
C GLN A 158 2.17 -0.19 -1.24
N ILE A 159 3.34 0.45 -1.27
CA ILE A 159 3.49 1.87 -1.57
C ILE A 159 3.81 2.07 -3.05
N ASP A 160 3.16 3.05 -3.65
CA ASP A 160 3.42 3.50 -5.00
C ASP A 160 4.56 4.53 -5.01
N PRO A 161 5.70 4.27 -5.68
CA PRO A 161 6.84 5.18 -5.69
C PRO A 161 6.55 6.57 -6.26
N ILE A 162 5.64 6.67 -7.24
CA ILE A 162 5.29 7.94 -7.89
C ILE A 162 4.38 8.78 -6.98
N THR A 163 3.31 8.20 -6.45
CA THR A 163 2.29 8.94 -5.71
C THR A 163 2.56 9.04 -4.21
N GLN A 164 3.42 8.16 -3.69
CA GLN A 164 3.64 7.95 -2.25
C GLN A 164 2.34 7.61 -1.50
N GLN A 165 1.45 6.87 -2.16
CA GLN A 165 0.18 6.39 -1.62
C GLN A 165 0.22 4.88 -1.45
N TYR A 166 -0.57 4.37 -0.52
CA TYR A 166 -0.72 2.96 -0.23
C TYR A 166 -1.87 2.36 -1.02
N TYR A 167 -1.60 1.27 -1.74
CA TYR A 167 -2.62 0.48 -2.39
C TYR A 167 -3.22 -0.53 -1.40
N LEU A 168 -4.45 -0.27 -0.96
CA LEU A 168 -5.19 -1.14 -0.05
C LEU A 168 -6.26 -1.94 -0.82
N ARG A 169 -5.95 -2.42 -2.03
CA ARG A 169 -6.83 -3.21 -2.91
C ARG A 169 -7.98 -2.40 -3.51
N THR A 170 -8.89 -1.98 -2.65
CA THR A 170 -10.16 -1.33 -3.00
C THR A 170 -10.01 0.17 -3.13
N ARG A 171 -9.16 0.76 -2.29
CA ARG A 171 -8.93 2.19 -2.20
C ARG A 171 -7.44 2.49 -2.07
N PHE A 172 -7.07 3.69 -2.47
CA PHE A 172 -5.75 4.25 -2.25
C PHE A 172 -5.77 5.14 -1.02
N TYR A 173 -4.85 4.88 -0.09
CA TYR A 173 -4.67 5.63 1.12
C TYR A 173 -3.50 6.62 0.96
N ASN A 174 -3.75 7.90 1.25
CA ASN A 174 -2.74 8.95 1.21
C ASN A 174 -2.27 9.26 2.64
N PRO A 175 -1.02 8.86 3.02
CA PRO A 175 -0.51 9.04 4.36
C PRO A 175 -0.20 10.50 4.70
N VAL A 176 0.04 11.36 3.70
CA VAL A 176 0.38 12.78 3.91
C VAL A 176 -0.81 13.57 4.46
N ILE A 177 -2.03 13.17 4.06
CA ILE A 177 -3.27 13.79 4.52
C ILE A 177 -4.07 12.90 5.47
N GLY A 178 -3.64 11.65 5.68
CA GLY A 178 -4.24 10.69 6.61
C GLY A 178 -5.60 10.14 6.18
N ARG A 179 -5.88 10.04 4.87
CA ARG A 179 -7.23 9.71 4.35
C ARG A 179 -7.18 8.92 3.05
N PHE A 180 -8.29 8.24 2.73
CA PHE A 180 -8.51 7.63 1.42
C PHE A 180 -8.72 8.67 0.32
N THR A 181 -8.44 8.30 -0.93
CA THR A 181 -8.65 9.14 -2.12
C THR A 181 -9.97 8.84 -2.86
N GLN A 182 -10.67 7.78 -2.44
CA GLN A 182 -12.02 7.40 -2.89
C GLN A 182 -12.94 7.28 -1.67
N GLU A 183 -14.24 7.48 -1.87
CA GLU A 183 -15.26 7.18 -0.86
C GLU A 183 -15.36 5.68 -0.58
N ASP A 184 -15.59 5.31 0.69
CA ASP A 184 -16.02 3.98 1.09
C ASP A 184 -17.37 3.63 0.45
N THR A 185 -17.36 2.69 -0.49
CA THR A 185 -18.58 2.18 -1.12
C THR A 185 -19.40 1.28 -0.19
N TYR A 186 -18.76 0.68 0.82
CA TYR A 186 -19.39 -0.18 1.81
C TYR A 186 -20.04 0.63 2.95
N ARG A 187 -19.62 1.90 3.11
CA ARG A 187 -20.13 2.86 4.11
C ARG A 187 -20.15 2.30 5.53
N SER A 188 -19.13 1.52 5.86
CA SER A 188 -19.11 0.72 7.08
C SER A 188 -18.48 1.48 8.26
N ASP A 189 -17.57 2.41 7.98
CA ASP A 189 -16.79 3.13 9.00
C ASP A 189 -17.41 4.51 9.37
N GLY A 190 -18.72 4.66 9.16
CA GLY A 190 -19.50 5.83 9.57
C GLY A 190 -19.75 6.86 8.47
N LEU A 191 -20.07 8.10 8.87
CA LEU A 191 -20.54 9.15 7.94
C LEU A 191 -19.42 9.77 7.08
N ASN A 192 -18.16 9.63 7.51
CA ASN A 192 -17.02 10.17 6.77
C ASN A 192 -16.35 9.05 5.96
N LEU A 193 -16.75 8.97 4.68
CA LEU A 193 -16.39 7.90 3.76
C LEU A 193 -14.91 7.88 3.33
N TYR A 194 -14.10 8.85 3.77
CA TYR A 194 -12.67 8.90 3.46
C TYR A 194 -11.77 8.58 4.66
N THR A 195 -12.37 8.28 5.81
CA THR A 195 -11.63 8.09 7.06
C THR A 195 -10.76 6.84 6.96
N TYR A 196 -9.49 6.97 7.32
CA TYR A 196 -8.62 5.83 7.54
C TYR A 196 -8.62 5.46 9.02
N CYS A 197 -8.85 4.19 9.34
CA CYS A 197 -8.66 3.65 10.69
C CYS A 197 -9.42 4.41 11.80
N ALA A 198 -10.64 4.90 11.51
CA ALA A 198 -11.42 5.74 12.42
C ALA A 198 -10.66 6.95 13.02
N ASN A 199 -9.66 7.48 12.30
CA ASN A 199 -8.69 8.49 12.75
C ASN A 199 -7.78 8.05 13.93
N ASN A 200 -7.63 6.75 14.16
CA ASN A 200 -6.70 6.18 15.13
C ASN A 200 -5.86 5.05 14.49
N PRO A 201 -5.00 5.38 13.51
CA PRO A 201 -4.14 4.40 12.84
C PRO A 201 -3.14 3.71 13.79
N VAL A 202 -2.81 4.30 14.95
CA VAL A 202 -1.92 3.66 15.93
C VAL A 202 -2.55 2.42 16.56
N PHE A 203 -3.88 2.30 16.54
CA PHE A 203 -4.62 1.20 17.14
C PHE A 203 -5.32 0.29 16.11
N TYR A 204 -5.78 0.88 15.00
CA TYR A 204 -6.52 0.19 13.96
C TYR A 204 -5.68 0.03 12.69
N VAL A 205 -5.96 -1.05 11.96
CA VAL A 205 -5.44 -1.30 10.62
C VAL A 205 -6.60 -1.55 9.66
N ASP A 206 -6.49 -1.10 8.42
CA ASP A 206 -7.40 -1.50 7.33
C ASP A 206 -6.59 -2.25 6.25
N PRO A 207 -6.55 -3.60 6.28
CA PRO A 207 -5.75 -4.39 5.34
C PRO A 207 -6.30 -4.42 3.91
N SER A 208 -7.60 -4.18 3.73
CA SER A 208 -8.33 -4.39 2.48
C SER A 208 -8.94 -3.11 1.90
N GLY A 209 -8.79 -1.99 2.61
CA GLY A 209 -9.43 -0.73 2.30
C GLY A 209 -10.95 -0.79 2.46
N TYR A 210 -11.53 -1.75 3.19
CA TYR A 210 -12.98 -1.83 3.38
C TYR A 210 -13.41 -1.38 4.78
N VAL A 211 -12.71 -1.86 5.81
CA VAL A 211 -13.13 -1.72 7.21
C VAL A 211 -11.90 -1.65 8.09
N ALA A 212 -11.87 -0.66 8.98
CA ALA A 212 -10.89 -0.60 10.05
C ALA A 212 -11.09 -1.75 11.06
N GLN A 213 -10.01 -2.44 11.42
CA GLN A 213 -10.01 -3.57 12.35
C GLN A 213 -9.02 -3.33 13.49
N ASN A 214 -9.34 -3.82 14.69
CA ASN A 214 -8.36 -3.85 15.78
C ASN A 214 -7.16 -4.67 15.30
N PHE A 215 -5.95 -4.19 15.54
CA PHE A 215 -4.79 -5.04 15.35
C PHE A 215 -4.79 -6.15 16.41
N ALA A 216 -5.20 -7.34 16.00
CA ALA A 216 -4.98 -8.57 16.75
C ALA A 216 -3.90 -9.36 15.99
N PRO A 217 -2.74 -9.67 16.59
CA PRO A 217 -1.79 -10.55 15.94
C PRO A 217 -2.53 -11.84 15.56
N LYS A 218 -2.49 -12.25 14.28
CA LYS A 218 -3.26 -13.39 13.73
C LYS A 218 -3.10 -14.70 14.52
N ILE A 219 -2.09 -14.81 15.38
CA ILE A 219 -1.91 -15.89 16.36
C ILE A 219 -3.11 -16.04 17.31
N MET A 220 -3.86 -14.96 17.58
CA MET A 220 -5.03 -14.96 18.49
C MET A 220 -6.36 -15.29 17.79
N LEU A 221 -6.40 -15.35 16.44
CA LEU A 221 -7.65 -15.59 15.70
C LEU A 221 -7.95 -17.07 15.46
N ASN A 222 -6.96 -17.96 15.57
CA ASN A 222 -7.16 -19.41 15.42
C ASN A 222 -7.92 -20.07 16.59
N SER A 223 -8.21 -19.35 17.69
CA SER A 223 -8.97 -19.89 18.82
C SER A 223 -10.46 -19.53 18.83
N LEU A 224 -10.95 -18.72 17.87
CA LEU A 224 -12.35 -18.27 17.85
C LEU A 224 -13.21 -18.91 16.76
N GLU A 225 -12.62 -19.59 15.77
CA GLU A 225 -13.39 -20.29 14.72
C GLU A 225 -14.10 -21.58 15.20
N TRP A 226 -13.87 -22.03 16.44
CA TRP A 226 -14.50 -23.24 17.01
C TRP A 226 -15.73 -22.98 17.89
N ILE A 227 -16.18 -21.74 18.07
CA ILE A 227 -17.28 -21.42 19.00
C ILE A 227 -18.59 -21.00 18.29
N LEU A 228 -18.61 -20.87 16.96
CA LEU A 228 -19.82 -20.46 16.23
C LEU A 228 -20.17 -21.34 15.02
N ALA A 229 -20.08 -22.66 15.17
CA ALA A 229 -20.72 -23.63 14.26
C ALA A 229 -21.65 -24.57 15.04
#